data_AF-A0A524KH16-F1
#
_entry.id   AF-A0A524KH16-F1
#
_cell.length_a   1.000
_cell.length_b   1.000
_cell.length_c   1.000
_cell.angle_alpha   90.00
_cell.angle_beta   90.00
_cell.angle_gamma   90.00
#
_symmetry.space_group_name_H-M   'P 1'
#
loop_
_entity.id
_entity.type
_entity.pdbx_description
1 polymer ?
#
loop_
_entity_poly.entity_id
_entity_poly.type
_entity_poly.pdbx_seq_one_letter_code
_entity_poly.pdbx_strand_id
1 'polypeptide(L)' 'MREVHRSAIVPYAADAMFALVADFEAYPQFVPGCTGSSVLSRDATGLVARLSLAKGPFVSSFTTRNSAEP' A
#
# COMPACT_ATOMS: atom_id res chain seq x y z
N MET A 1 -14.53 -13.72 7.93
CA MET A 1 -13.68 -12.55 7.58
C MET A 1 -14.56 -11.56 6.84
N ARG A 2 -14.36 -10.25 7.00
CA ARG A 2 -15.11 -9.26 6.22
C ARG A 2 -14.26 -8.84 5.03
N GLU A 3 -14.77 -9.04 3.83
CA GLU A 3 -14.09 -8.66 2.58
C GLU A 3 -14.65 -7.34 2.06
N VAL A 4 -13.76 -6.53 1.49
CA VAL A 4 -14.12 -5.23 0.90
C VAL A 4 -13.42 -5.12 -0.44
N HIS A 5 -14.21 -4.96 -1.50
CA HIS A 5 -13.72 -4.70 -2.85
C HIS A 5 -14.00 -3.25 -3.24
N ARG A 6 -13.01 -2.61 -3.88
CA ARG A 6 -13.10 -1.25 -4.42
C ARG A 6 -12.42 -1.24 -5.79
N SER A 7 -13.01 -0.55 -6.74
CA SER A 7 -12.45 -0.35 -8.08
C SER A 7 -12.75 1.07 -8.56
N ALA A 8 -11.89 1.57 -9.44
CA ALA A 8 -12.03 2.84 -10.10
C ALA A 8 -11.38 2.76 -11.49
N ILE A 9 -11.91 3.50 -12.46
CA ILE A 9 -11.27 3.69 -13.76
C ILE A 9 -10.42 4.96 -13.65
N VAL A 10 -9.15 4.87 -14.04
CA VAL A 10 -8.20 5.98 -13.98
C VAL A 10 -7.57 6.21 -15.35
N PRO A 11 -7.23 7.46 -15.72
CA PRO A 11 -6.62 7.78 -17.01
C PRO A 11 -5.11 7.52 -17.02
N TYR A 12 -4.69 6.37 -16.47
CA TYR A 12 -3.29 5.95 -16.39
C TYR A 12 -3.16 4.51 -16.89
N ALA A 13 -2.03 4.22 -17.52
CA ALA A 13 -1.70 2.86 -17.91
C ALA A 13 -1.52 1.97 -16.68
N ALA A 14 -1.81 0.67 -16.84
CA ALA A 14 -1.81 -0.28 -15.73
C ALA A 14 -0.41 -0.39 -15.09
N ASP A 15 0.64 -0.43 -15.91
CA ASP A 15 2.04 -0.47 -15.49
C ASP A 15 2.43 0.70 -14.60
N ALA A 16 2.00 1.92 -14.94
CA ALA A 16 2.22 3.11 -14.13
C ALA A 16 1.52 3.01 -12.76
N MET A 17 0.32 2.44 -12.72
CA MET A 17 -0.42 2.25 -11.46
C MET A 17 0.18 1.14 -10.59
N PHE A 18 0.64 0.04 -11.21
CA PHE A 18 1.36 -1.01 -10.48
C PHE A 18 2.69 -0.48 -9.94
N ALA A 19 3.44 0.30 -10.71
CA ALA A 19 4.69 0.92 -10.26
C ALA A 19 4.46 1.87 -9.07
N LEU A 20 3.41 2.71 -9.13
CA LEU A 20 3.03 3.61 -8.04
C LEU A 20 2.74 2.85 -6.74
N VAL A 21 2.01 1.74 -6.81
CA VAL A 21 1.65 0.92 -5.64
C VAL A 21 2.84 0.07 -5.16
N ALA A 22 3.72 -0.36 -6.07
CA ALA A 22 4.92 -1.13 -5.73
C ALA A 22 5.98 -0.31 -4.96
N ASP A 23 5.98 1.02 -5.15
CA ASP A 23 6.79 1.98 -4.40
C ASP A 23 6.19 2.29 -3.01
N PHE A 24 6.12 1.24 -2.19
CA PHE A 24 5.49 1.29 -0.87
C PHE A 24 6.15 2.28 0.09
N GLU A 25 7.47 2.50 -0.03
CA GLU A 25 8.23 3.40 0.84
C GLU A 25 7.90 4.88 0.59
N ALA A 26 7.43 5.21 -0.61
CA ALA A 26 6.98 6.57 -0.93
C ALA A 26 5.58 6.91 -0.40
N TYR A 27 4.84 5.95 0.18
CA TYR A 27 3.47 6.16 0.65
C TYR A 27 3.25 7.36 1.59
N PRO A 28 4.16 7.70 2.54
CA PRO A 28 4.00 8.89 3.38
C PRO A 28 3.94 10.20 2.61
N GLN A 29 4.42 10.21 1.36
CA GLN A 29 4.44 11.40 0.51
C GLN A 29 3.07 11.68 -0.15
N PHE A 30 2.26 10.64 -0.39
CA PHE A 30 1.04 10.79 -1.20
C PHE A 30 -0.20 10.06 -0.68
N VAL A 31 -0.07 9.12 0.26
CA VAL A 31 -1.22 8.42 0.86
C VAL A 31 -1.77 9.25 2.02
N PRO A 32 -3.02 9.74 1.95
CA PRO A 32 -3.59 10.56 3.01
C PRO A 32 -3.59 9.86 4.37
N GLY A 33 -3.05 10.54 5.38
CA GLY A 33 -2.96 10.02 6.74
C GLY A 33 -1.86 8.98 6.96
N CYS A 34 -1.05 8.65 5.95
CA CYS A 34 0.13 7.80 6.14
C CYS A 34 1.24 8.57 6.86
N THR A 35 1.63 8.09 8.04
CA THR A 35 2.71 8.68 8.84
C THR A 35 4.01 7.89 8.75
N GLY A 36 3.99 6.71 8.13
CA GLY A 36 5.17 5.91 7.89
C GLY A 36 4.84 4.65 7.12
N SER A 37 5.78 4.20 6.32
CA SER A 37 5.71 2.92 5.63
C SER A 37 7.08 2.27 5.66
N SER A 38 7.11 0.94 5.78
CA SER A 38 8.36 0.18 5.73
C SER A 38 8.16 -1.20 5.14
N VAL A 39 9.10 -1.60 4.28
CA VAL A 39 9.17 -2.97 3.76
C VAL A 39 9.80 -3.88 4.82
N LEU A 40 9.13 -4.97 5.15
CA LEU A 40 9.64 -5.98 6.09
C LEU A 40 10.31 -7.14 5.34
N SER A 41 9.75 -7.55 4.22
CA SER A 41 10.36 -8.52 3.30
C SER A 41 9.82 -8.35 1.89
N ARG A 42 10.67 -8.55 0.88
CA ARG A 42 10.28 -8.56 -0.53
C ARG A 42 10.88 -9.80 -1.19
N ASP A 43 10.08 -10.49 -1.98
CA ASP A 43 10.49 -11.67 -2.74
C ASP A 43 9.91 -11.63 -4.16
N ALA A 44 10.13 -12.69 -4.94
CA ALA A 44 9.67 -12.78 -6.32
C ALA A 44 8.13 -12.80 -6.45
N THR A 45 7.41 -13.13 -5.38
CA THR A 45 5.95 -13.29 -5.38
C THR A 45 5.22 -12.11 -4.76
N GLY A 46 5.93 -11.19 -4.10
CA GLY A 46 5.33 -9.98 -3.56
C GLY A 46 6.08 -9.33 -2.40
N LEU A 47 5.31 -8.74 -1.49
CA LEU A 47 5.78 -7.82 -0.46
C LEU A 47 5.05 -8.04 0.86
N VAL A 48 5.80 -8.11 1.96
CA VAL A 48 5.28 -7.91 3.32
C VAL A 48 5.75 -6.56 3.83
N ALA A 49 4.82 -5.71 4.25
CA ALA A 49 5.13 -4.34 4.63
C ALA A 49 4.25 -3.82 5.76
N ARG A 50 4.76 -2.86 6.53
CA ARG A 50 4.03 -2.19 7.61
C ARG A 50 3.62 -0.80 7.16
N LEU A 51 2.33 -0.49 7.30
CA LEU A 51 1.77 0.85 7.09
C LEU A 51 1.34 1.44 8.43
N SER A 52 1.74 2.69 8.69
CA SER A 52 1.31 3.47 9.85
C SER A 52 0.39 4.58 9.38
N LEU A 53 -0.83 4.61 9.93
CA LEU A 53 -1.85 5.61 9.62
C LEU A 53 -2.20 6.42 10.87
N ALA A 54 -2.43 7.71 10.69
CA ALA A 54 -2.99 8.61 11.69
C ALA A 54 -4.32 9.22 11.21
N LYS A 55 -5.30 9.25 12.11
CA LYS A 55 -6.58 9.93 11.89
C LYS A 55 -7.05 10.56 13.20
N GLY A 56 -6.91 11.88 13.29
CA GLY A 56 -7.17 12.61 14.55
C GLY A 56 -6.24 12.11 15.66
N PRO A 57 -6.75 11.78 16.85
CA PRO A 57 -5.92 11.27 17.96
C PRO A 57 -5.50 9.80 17.80
N PHE A 58 -6.01 9.10 16.78
CA PHE A 58 -5.74 7.68 16.59
C PHE A 58 -4.54 7.47 15.68
N VAL A 59 -3.58 6.68 16.16
CA VAL A 59 -2.45 6.17 15.38
C VAL A 59 -2.50 4.65 15.42
N SER A 60 -2.39 4.01 14.26
CA SER A 60 -2.37 2.55 14.15
C SER A 60 -1.38 2.11 13.10
N SER A 61 -0.73 0.98 13.34
CA SER A 61 0.13 0.33 12.37
C SER A 61 -0.38 -1.08 12.10
N PHE A 62 -0.39 -1.47 10.83
CA PHE A 62 -0.75 -2.82 10.42
C PHE A 62 0.23 -3.34 9.38
N THR A 63 0.43 -4.65 9.40
CA THR A 63 1.27 -5.35 8.43
C THR A 63 0.39 -5.97 7.36
N THR A 64 0.71 -5.74 6.09
CA THR A 64 0.07 -6.34 4.93
C THR A 64 1.01 -7.34 4.26
N ARG A 65 0.43 -8.32 3.58
CA ARG A 65 1.12 -9.20 2.64
C ARG A 65 0.39 -9.07 1.30
N ASN A 66 1.08 -8.55 0.29
CA ASN A 66 0.53 -8.33 -1.04
C ASN A 66 1.25 -9.26 -2.02
N SER A 67 0.50 -9.94 -2.88
CA SER A 67 1.04 -10.68 -4.02
C SER A 67 1.22 -9.74 -5.21
N ALA A 68 2.30 -9.91 -5.95
CA ALA A 68 2.50 -9.28 -7.26
C ALA A 68 2.06 -10.30 -8.32
N GLU A 69 0.85 -10.15 -8.83
CA GLU A 69 0.38 -10.92 -9.98
C GLU A 69 0.67 -10.12 -11.26
N PRO A 70 1.22 -10.76 -12.30
CA PRO A 70 1.52 -10.12 -13.59
C PRO A 70 0.26 -9.73 -14.38
#